data_AF-A0A3D1HPZ3-F1
#
_entry.id   AF-A0A3D1HPZ3-F1
#
_cell.length_a   1.000
_cell.length_b   1.000
_cell.length_c   1.000
_cell.angle_alpha   90.00
_cell.angle_beta   90.00
_cell.angle_gamma   90.00
#
_symmetry.space_group_name_H-M   'P 1'
#
loop_
_entity.id
_entity.type
_entity.pdbx_description
1 polymer ?
#
loop_
_entity_poly.entity_id
_entity_poly.type
_entity_poly.pdbx_seq_one_letter_code
_entity_poly.pdbx_strand_id
1 'polypeptide(L)'
;MRNRTTILPFIIAAFLAPAIAMADGHAPGFFKRESTFFVYHNLPVGTERATETAAEMVAFSKDGMTVLYSNSQLDSLGMIDITDPAKPKP
;
A
#
# COMPACT_ATOMS: atom_id res chain seq x y z
N MET A 1 -2.46 -56.04 1.30
CA MET A 1 -1.68 -55.00 0.58
C MET A 1 -2.50 -53.73 0.59
N ARG A 2 -2.16 -52.76 1.45
CA ARG A 2 -3.01 -51.58 1.75
C ARG A 2 -2.22 -50.31 1.43
N ASN A 3 -2.59 -49.73 0.29
CA ASN A 3 -2.39 -48.38 -0.25
C ASN A 3 -1.61 -47.41 0.65
N ARG A 4 -0.28 -47.46 0.61
CA ARG A 4 0.61 -46.50 1.31
C ARG A 4 0.93 -45.26 0.46
N THR A 5 0.64 -45.29 -0.83
CA THR A 5 1.10 -44.28 -1.81
C THR A 5 0.19 -43.05 -1.92
N THR A 6 -1.02 -43.08 -1.35
CA THR A 6 -2.00 -41.97 -1.45
C THR A 6 -1.97 -41.02 -0.25
N ILE A 7 -1.19 -41.30 0.79
CA ILE A 7 -1.15 -40.52 2.03
C ILE A 7 -0.12 -39.37 1.95
N LEU A 8 0.93 -39.54 1.15
CA LEU A 8 2.02 -38.58 1.03
C LEU A 8 1.65 -37.22 0.41
N PRO A 9 0.80 -37.11 -0.63
CA PRO A 9 0.40 -35.79 -1.17
C PRO A 9 -0.54 -35.01 -0.24
N PHE A 10 -1.27 -35.69 0.66
CA PHE A 10 -2.15 -35.06 1.63
C PHE A 10 -1.38 -34.32 2.74
N ILE A 11 -0.22 -34.84 3.12
CA ILE A 11 0.62 -34.24 4.17
C ILE A 11 1.26 -32.93 3.66
N ILE A 12 1.73 -32.89 2.41
CA ILE A 12 2.33 -31.68 1.82
C ILE A 12 1.28 -30.56 1.68
N ALA A 13 0.07 -30.88 1.24
CA ALA A 13 -1.03 -29.90 1.17
C ALA A 13 -1.46 -29.38 2.55
N ALA A 14 -1.44 -30.23 3.58
CA ALA A 14 -1.81 -29.85 4.95
C ALA A 14 -0.81 -28.89 5.63
N PHE A 15 0.47 -28.92 5.25
CA PHE A 15 1.49 -27.99 5.77
C PHE A 15 1.66 -26.72 4.93
N LEU A 16 1.31 -26.72 3.64
CA LEU A 16 1.50 -25.56 2.77
C LEU A 16 0.47 -24.44 3.04
N ALA A 17 -0.78 -24.79 3.35
CA ALA A 17 -1.84 -23.82 3.64
C ALA A 17 -1.58 -22.93 4.88
N PRO A 18 -1.19 -23.48 6.06
CA PRO A 18 -0.87 -22.63 7.21
C PRO A 18 0.42 -21.82 7.03
N ALA A 19 1.40 -22.31 6.25
CA ALA A 19 2.63 -21.57 5.98
C ALA A 19 2.38 -20.29 5.14
N ILE A 20 1.44 -20.33 4.19
CA ILE A 20 1.04 -19.14 3.41
C ILE A 20 0.31 -18.14 4.31
N ALA A 21 -0.58 -18.59 5.18
CA ALA A 21 -1.29 -17.73 6.12
C ALA A 21 -0.39 -17.04 7.15
N MET A 22 0.79 -17.61 7.45
CA MET A 22 1.79 -17.03 8.36
C MET A 22 2.80 -16.11 7.63
N ALA A 23 2.90 -16.18 6.30
CA ALA A 23 3.76 -15.31 5.49
C ALA A 23 3.16 -13.90 5.34
N ASP A 24 1.84 -13.82 5.43
CA ASP A 24 1.10 -12.59 5.64
C ASP A 24 1.41 -12.07 7.05
N GLY A 25 2.44 -11.22 7.19
CA GLY A 25 2.88 -10.58 8.43
C GLY A 25 1.86 -9.65 9.11
N HIS A 26 0.56 -9.90 8.92
CA HIS A 26 -0.57 -9.19 9.49
C HIS A 26 -0.81 -9.66 10.93
N ALA A 27 0.09 -9.30 11.85
CA ALA A 27 -0.26 -9.31 13.27
C ALA A 27 -1.35 -8.25 13.49
N PRO A 28 -2.57 -8.60 13.94
CA PRO A 28 -3.59 -7.60 14.20
C PRO A 28 -3.15 -6.70 15.38
N GLY A 29 -3.15 -5.38 15.17
CA GLY A 29 -3.08 -4.40 16.26
C GLY A 29 -1.92 -3.40 16.27
N PHE A 30 -1.08 -3.30 15.23
CA PHE A 30 0.01 -2.31 15.18
C PHE A 30 -0.09 -1.40 13.95
N PHE A 31 0.44 -0.17 14.09
CA PHE A 31 0.60 0.73 12.96
C PHE A 31 1.58 0.12 11.94
N LYS A 32 1.16 0.05 10.68
CA LYS A 32 1.99 -0.37 9.55
C LYS A 32 2.10 0.78 8.56
N ARG A 33 3.33 1.14 8.19
CA ARG A 33 3.59 2.05 7.08
C ARG A 33 3.68 1.22 5.79
N GLU A 34 2.71 1.37 4.90
CA GLU A 34 2.69 0.65 3.61
C GLU A 34 3.64 1.29 2.58
N SER A 35 3.60 2.63 2.46
CA SER A 35 4.37 3.34 1.44
C SER A 35 4.72 4.76 1.88
N THR A 36 5.52 5.43 1.05
CA THR A 36 5.84 6.85 1.17
C THR A 36 5.85 7.42 -0.23
N PHE A 37 5.21 8.57 -0.40
CA PHE A 37 5.11 9.29 -1.66
C PHE A 37 5.74 10.67 -1.48
N PHE A 38 6.57 11.10 -2.43
CA PHE A 38 7.17 12.44 -2.39
C PHE A 38 6.29 13.46 -3.09
N VAL A 39 5.96 14.56 -2.41
CA VAL A 39 5.05 15.61 -2.90
C VAL A 39 5.43 16.14 -4.29
N TYR A 40 6.72 16.29 -4.57
CA TYR A 40 7.22 16.78 -5.86
C TYR A 40 6.86 15.88 -7.06
N HIS A 41 6.47 14.61 -6.84
CA HIS A 41 6.01 13.73 -7.91
C HIS A 41 4.59 14.05 -8.39
N ASN A 42 3.81 14.82 -7.61
CA ASN A 42 2.46 15.27 -7.94
C ASN A 42 2.45 16.77 -8.32
N LEU A 43 3.61 17.33 -8.67
CA LEU A 43 3.66 18.65 -9.27
C LEU A 43 3.10 18.60 -10.70
N PRO A 44 2.46 19.67 -11.18
CA PRO A 44 2.01 19.77 -12.55
C PRO A 44 3.13 19.46 -13.56
N VAL A 45 2.76 18.89 -14.70
CA VAL A 45 3.72 18.60 -15.77
C VAL A 45 4.42 19.89 -16.21
N GLY A 46 5.75 19.86 -16.22
CA GLY A 46 6.58 21.00 -16.58
C GLY A 46 7.04 21.86 -15.39
N THR A 47 6.53 21.63 -14.17
CA THR A 47 7.09 22.24 -12.96
C THR A 47 8.46 21.63 -12.64
N GLU A 48 9.40 22.47 -12.21
CA GLU A 48 10.72 22.00 -11.80
C GLU A 48 10.62 21.10 -10.57
N ARG A 49 11.35 19.98 -10.58
CA ARG A 49 11.37 19.05 -9.42
C ARG A 49 11.96 19.70 -8.16
N ALA A 50 12.75 20.76 -8.31
CA ALA A 50 13.34 21.51 -7.22
C ALA A 50 12.38 22.55 -6.60
N THR A 51 11.18 22.73 -7.16
CA THR A 51 10.16 23.61 -6.58
C THR A 51 9.85 23.18 -5.15
N GLU A 52 9.84 24.14 -4.24
CA GLU A 52 9.55 23.90 -2.83
C GLU A 52 8.11 23.41 -2.65
N THR A 53 7.94 22.41 -1.78
CA THR A 53 6.63 21.81 -1.49
C THR A 53 6.53 21.50 0.00
N ALA A 54 5.36 21.70 0.58
CA ALA A 54 5.08 21.32 1.96
C ALA A 54 3.65 20.77 2.08
N ALA A 55 3.52 19.45 2.22
CA ALA A 55 2.24 18.82 2.53
C ALA A 55 1.94 19.00 4.02
N GLU A 56 0.71 19.42 4.35
CA GLU A 56 0.30 19.70 5.74
C GLU A 56 -0.95 18.93 6.15
N MET A 57 -2.12 19.42 5.77
CA MET A 57 -3.41 18.82 6.14
C MET A 57 -3.73 17.69 5.16
N VAL A 58 -4.17 16.55 5.69
CA VAL A 58 -4.55 15.37 4.90
C VAL A 58 -5.99 14.97 5.17
N ALA A 59 -6.68 14.50 4.13
CA ALA A 59 -8.01 13.92 4.20
C ALA A 59 -8.09 12.71 3.26
N PHE A 60 -9.10 11.87 3.46
CA PHE A 60 -9.38 10.76 2.56
C PHE A 60 -10.69 11.01 1.81
N SER A 61 -10.76 10.55 0.57
CA SER A 61 -12.03 10.44 -0.16
C SER A 61 -13.02 9.54 0.60
N LYS A 62 -14.31 9.66 0.26
CA LYS A 62 -15.37 8.89 0.92
C LYS A 62 -15.18 7.38 0.83
N ASP A 63 -14.62 6.89 -0.27
CA ASP A 63 -14.32 5.48 -0.50
C ASP A 63 -12.95 5.04 0.08
N GLY A 64 -12.18 5.98 0.63
CA GLY A 64 -10.86 5.72 1.21
C GLY A 64 -9.75 5.43 0.19
N MET A 65 -10.03 5.53 -1.11
CA MET A 65 -9.08 5.17 -2.18
C MET A 65 -8.26 6.36 -2.69
N THR A 66 -8.46 7.56 -2.17
CA THR A 66 -7.68 8.75 -2.52
C THR A 66 -7.30 9.52 -1.27
N VAL A 67 -6.02 9.88 -1.17
CA VAL A 67 -5.52 10.84 -0.18
C VAL A 67 -5.55 12.22 -0.82
N LEU A 68 -6.17 13.18 -0.14
CA LEU A 68 -6.10 14.61 -0.47
C LEU A 68 -5.17 15.30 0.52
N TYR A 69 -4.33 16.23 0.07
CA TYR A 69 -3.51 17.04 0.95
C TYR A 69 -3.42 18.49 0.51
N SER A 70 -3.22 19.42 1.45
CA SER A 70 -2.88 20.82 1.16
C SER A 70 -1.38 21.00 0.96
N ASN A 71 -0.98 21.77 -0.05
CA ASN A 71 0.41 22.19 -0.28
C ASN A 71 0.56 23.69 -0.01
N SER A 72 1.09 24.06 1.15
CA SER A 72 1.16 25.46 1.60
C SER A 72 2.12 26.33 0.78
N GLN A 73 3.09 25.72 0.10
CA GLN A 73 4.04 26.47 -0.75
C GLN A 73 3.45 26.89 -2.09
N LEU A 74 2.40 26.20 -2.54
CA LEU A 74 1.79 26.38 -3.86
C LEU A 74 0.30 26.71 -3.80
N ASP A 75 -0.26 26.95 -2.60
CA ASP A 75 -1.68 27.20 -2.37
C ASP A 75 -2.62 26.25 -3.16
N SER A 76 -2.27 24.96 -3.15
CA SER A 76 -2.92 23.95 -3.99
C SER A 76 -3.30 22.70 -3.20
N LEU A 77 -4.17 21.88 -3.80
CA LEU A 77 -4.52 20.56 -3.30
C LEU A 77 -3.87 19.50 -4.18
N GLY A 78 -3.23 18.53 -3.55
CA GLY A 78 -2.81 17.30 -4.21
C GLY A 78 -3.79 16.17 -3.95
N MET A 79 -3.92 15.27 -4.92
CA MET A 79 -4.75 14.08 -4.84
C MET A 79 -3.89 12.89 -5.24
N ILE A 80 -3.91 11.82 -4.43
CA ILE A 80 -3.10 10.63 -4.66
C ILE A 80 -4.02 9.41 -4.61
N ASP A 81 -4.12 8.68 -5.72
CA ASP A 81 -4.77 7.38 -5.79
C ASP A 81 -3.97 6.36 -4.96
N ILE A 82 -4.64 5.74 -3.99
CA ILE A 82 -4.12 4.71 -3.11
C ILE A 82 -4.93 3.41 -3.20
N THR A 83 -5.62 3.17 -4.33
CA THR A 83 -6.30 1.90 -4.63
C THR A 83 -5.34 0.69 -4.48
N ASP A 84 -4.07 0.89 -4.81
CA ASP A 84 -2.95 0.01 -4.40
C ASP A 84 -2.07 0.77 -3.38
N PRO A 85 -2.22 0.53 -2.06
CA PRO A 85 -1.48 1.25 -1.03
C PRO A 85 0.04 1.08 -1.11
N ALA A 86 0.52 0.00 -1.73
CA ALA A 86 1.95 -0.24 -1.95
C ALA A 86 2.51 0.56 -3.14
N LYS A 87 1.63 1.11 -4.01
CA LYS A 87 2.01 1.89 -5.20
C LYS A 87 1.10 3.12 -5.39
N PRO A 88 1.17 4.13 -4.51
CA PRO A 88 0.42 5.36 -4.66
C PRO A 88 0.72 6.07 -6.00
N LYS A 89 -0.29 6.72 -6.58
CA LYS A 89 -0.17 7.43 -7.87
C LYS A 89 -0.73 8.85 -7.80
N PRO A 90 0.00 9.86 -8.32
CA PRO A 90 -0.55 11.17 -8.63
C PRO A 90 -1.77 11.12 -9.56
#